data_AF-A0A1J9RLN5-F1
#
_entry.id   AF-A0A1J9RLN5-F1
#
_cell.length_a   1.000
_cell.length_b   1.000
_cell.length_c   1.000
_cell.angle_alpha   90.00
_cell.angle_beta   90.00
_cell.angle_gamma   90.00
#
_symmetry.space_group_name_H-M   'P 1'
#
loop_
_entity.id
_entity.type
_entity.pdbx_description
1 polymer ?
#
loop_
_entity_poly.entity_id
_entity_poly.type
_entity_poly.pdbx_seq_one_letter_code
_entity_poly.pdbx_strand_id
1 'polypeptide(L)'
;MATTTTTISANQQQPTTMTLRGASPPPPAMPEQQQQTSSFLRLPGELRNEIYEMLLTPPDLTEQQRRAASYHSSSCRNLPKADIHPAILGTCKQIHDEATRILYARNTFSAHSSLLTKMPFLIEPSRPVLRNSVSSQIRNWRISIRLDTDPFFTAQDVAAAFSGADSLEVDCWQAQFEACDYSVLRLFEDVRGVGRVKVTGSVEPGFAHWLELVMESPIETDEEMMSGSSTPAYVEMEGEDGRRAARGPGGLPLWVFH
;
A
#
# COMPACT_ATOMS: atom_id res chain seq x y z
N MET A 1 60.54 -36.43 -56.09
CA MET A 1 60.08 -35.15 -56.68
C MET A 1 60.24 -34.12 -55.56
N ALA A 2 61.17 -33.15 -55.58
CA ALA A 2 61.31 -32.05 -56.56
C ALA A 2 59.97 -31.28 -56.69
N THR A 3 59.85 -29.95 -56.47
CA THR A 3 60.87 -28.88 -56.47
C THR A 3 60.35 -27.65 -55.67
N THR A 4 61.20 -27.10 -54.79
CA THR A 4 61.60 -25.68 -54.56
C THR A 4 60.68 -24.46 -54.84
N THR A 5 61.01 -23.33 -54.15
CA THR A 5 60.62 -21.90 -54.37
C THR A 5 59.30 -21.52 -53.65
N THR A 6 59.17 -20.45 -52.84
CA THR A 6 59.56 -19.02 -53.04
C THR A 6 59.48 -18.23 -51.69
N THR A 7 60.12 -17.08 -51.36
CA THR A 7 61.42 -16.40 -51.67
C THR A 7 61.50 -15.07 -50.86
N ILE A 8 62.68 -14.67 -50.32
CA ILE A 8 63.08 -13.30 -49.81
C ILE A 8 62.40 -12.82 -48.48
N SER A 9 63.12 -12.45 -47.39
CA SER A 9 64.14 -11.40 -47.14
C SER A 9 63.58 -9.96 -47.05
N ALA A 10 64.07 -9.02 -46.22
CA ALA A 10 64.97 -9.08 -45.06
C ALA A 10 64.97 -7.72 -44.29
N ASN A 11 65.60 -7.71 -43.11
CA ASN A 11 66.45 -6.63 -42.57
C ASN A 11 65.84 -5.35 -41.93
N GLN A 12 66.42 -4.98 -40.76
CA GLN A 12 66.76 -3.61 -40.29
C GLN A 12 65.66 -2.51 -40.25
N GLN A 13 65.39 -1.81 -39.14
CA GLN A 13 66.30 -1.08 -38.24
C GLN A 13 65.54 -0.62 -36.97
N GLN A 14 66.25 -0.45 -35.84
CA GLN A 14 65.78 0.38 -34.73
C GLN A 14 66.24 1.84 -34.94
N PRO A 15 65.42 2.83 -34.52
CA PRO A 15 65.94 4.10 -34.03
C PRO A 15 65.57 4.32 -32.56
N THR A 16 66.59 4.65 -31.76
CA THR A 16 66.44 5.22 -30.42
C THR A 16 65.76 6.58 -30.49
N THR A 17 64.63 6.75 -29.80
CA THR A 17 64.02 8.06 -29.52
C THR A 17 63.83 8.23 -28.02
N MET A 18 64.06 9.44 -27.53
CA MET A 18 64.36 9.72 -26.12
C MET A 18 63.13 9.70 -25.20
N THR A 19 63.34 9.31 -23.95
CA THR A 19 62.38 9.51 -22.85
C THR A 19 62.07 10.98 -22.62
N LEU A 20 60.79 11.34 -22.63
CA LEU A 20 60.29 12.63 -22.13
C LEU A 20 59.32 12.37 -20.96
N ARG A 21 59.41 13.19 -19.93
CA ARG A 21 58.75 12.99 -18.63
C ARG A 21 57.22 13.14 -18.72
N GLY A 22 56.53 12.33 -17.91
CA GLY A 22 55.36 12.80 -17.14
C GLY A 22 54.03 12.85 -17.88
N ALA A 23 53.33 11.72 -17.92
CA ALA A 23 51.88 11.69 -18.01
C ALA A 23 51.36 10.74 -16.92
N SER A 24 50.66 11.27 -15.93
CA SER A 24 49.93 10.47 -14.95
C SER A 24 48.79 9.73 -15.68
N PRO A 25 48.46 8.47 -15.31
CA PRO A 25 47.23 7.86 -15.80
C PRO A 25 46.03 8.74 -15.41
N PRO A 26 45.04 8.93 -16.30
CA PRO A 26 43.82 9.65 -15.94
C PRO A 26 43.09 8.89 -14.83
N PRO A 27 42.50 9.60 -13.84
CA PRO A 27 41.69 8.95 -12.81
C PRO A 27 40.49 8.25 -13.46
N PRO A 28 40.01 7.13 -12.88
CA PRO A 28 38.83 6.44 -13.40
C PRO A 28 37.63 7.39 -13.43
N ALA A 29 36.93 7.44 -14.57
CA ALA A 29 35.80 8.33 -14.75
C ALA A 29 34.70 8.02 -13.74
N MET A 30 34.45 8.95 -12.81
CA MET A 30 33.37 8.83 -11.84
C MET A 30 32.01 8.85 -12.56
N PRO A 31 31.05 7.98 -12.21
CA PRO A 31 29.75 7.91 -12.88
C PRO A 31 28.77 9.05 -12.52
N GLU A 32 29.26 10.24 -12.15
CA GLU A 32 28.45 11.36 -11.66
C GLU A 32 27.95 12.30 -12.78
N GLN A 33 28.57 12.30 -13.96
CA GLN A 33 28.35 13.35 -14.97
C GLN A 33 27.00 13.28 -15.70
N GLN A 34 26.22 12.19 -15.58
CA GLN A 34 24.90 12.10 -16.21
C GLN A 34 23.79 12.88 -15.46
N GLN A 35 23.96 13.16 -14.16
CA GLN A 35 22.95 13.83 -13.34
C GLN A 35 22.78 15.33 -13.66
N GLN A 36 23.69 15.94 -14.42
CA GLN A 36 23.72 17.39 -14.64
C GLN A 36 22.90 17.89 -15.85
N THR A 37 22.27 17.00 -16.63
CA THR A 37 21.62 17.38 -17.91
C THR A 37 20.24 18.02 -17.76
N SER A 38 19.45 17.65 -16.75
CA SER A 38 18.14 18.28 -16.50
C SER A 38 18.22 19.29 -15.34
N SER A 39 17.49 20.40 -15.44
CA SER A 39 17.39 21.40 -14.38
C SER A 39 16.74 20.84 -13.11
N PHE A 40 15.79 19.92 -13.26
CA PHE A 40 15.07 19.29 -12.15
C PHE A 40 15.95 18.35 -11.32
N LEU A 41 16.81 17.52 -11.94
CA LEU A 41 17.69 16.60 -11.20
C LEU A 41 18.88 17.30 -10.52
N ARG A 42 19.13 18.58 -10.83
CA ARG A 42 20.08 19.43 -10.08
C ARG A 42 19.52 19.92 -8.73
N LEU A 43 18.20 19.84 -8.50
CA LEU A 43 17.61 20.15 -7.21
C LEU A 43 18.03 19.10 -6.16
N PRO A 44 18.25 19.46 -4.89
CA PRO A 44 18.40 18.50 -3.79
C PRO A 44 17.22 17.52 -3.73
N GLY A 45 17.47 16.31 -3.24
CA GLY A 45 16.45 15.25 -3.16
C GLY A 45 15.22 15.64 -2.33
N GLU A 46 15.42 16.45 -1.28
CA GLU A 46 14.36 17.01 -0.44
C GLU A 46 13.37 17.85 -1.26
N LEU A 47 13.86 18.82 -2.05
CA LEU A 47 13.01 19.65 -2.92
C LEU A 47 12.33 18.82 -4.03
N ARG A 48 12.98 17.74 -4.51
CA ARG A 48 12.31 16.82 -5.44
C ARG A 48 11.17 16.07 -4.76
N ASN A 49 11.35 15.62 -3.51
CA ASN A 49 10.31 14.97 -2.73
C ASN A 49 9.12 15.90 -2.48
N GLU A 50 9.34 17.15 -2.10
CA GLU A 50 8.26 18.15 -1.95
C GLU A 50 7.46 18.32 -3.25
N ILE A 51 8.14 18.37 -4.41
CA ILE A 51 7.49 18.46 -5.72
C ILE A 51 6.71 17.17 -6.03
N TYR A 52 7.24 15.99 -5.72
CA TYR A 52 6.52 14.72 -5.88
C TYR A 52 5.28 14.64 -4.97
N GLU A 53 5.37 15.11 -3.73
CA GLU A 53 4.24 15.16 -2.78
C GLU A 53 3.10 16.02 -3.32
N MET A 54 3.40 17.24 -3.80
CA MET A 54 2.40 18.12 -4.42
C MET A 54 1.72 17.50 -5.65
N LEU A 55 2.43 16.69 -6.44
CA LEU A 55 1.92 16.11 -7.70
C LEU A 55 1.22 14.75 -7.52
N LEU A 56 1.52 14.03 -6.44
CA LEU A 56 1.13 12.62 -6.24
C LEU A 56 0.32 12.38 -4.97
N THR A 57 0.24 13.34 -4.05
CA THR A 57 -0.52 13.24 -2.79
C THR A 57 -1.37 14.52 -2.57
N PRO A 58 -2.26 14.88 -3.52
CA PRO A 58 -3.09 16.07 -3.36
C PRO A 58 -4.06 15.91 -2.17
N PRO A 59 -4.26 16.94 -1.32
CA PRO A 59 -5.00 16.83 -0.07
C PRO A 59 -6.49 16.47 -0.28
N ASP A 60 -7.06 16.88 -1.40
CA ASP A 60 -8.44 16.59 -1.76
C ASP A 60 -8.66 15.13 -2.21
N LEU A 61 -7.61 14.34 -2.41
CA LEU A 61 -7.72 12.98 -2.95
C LEU A 61 -8.58 12.09 -2.06
N THR A 62 -8.36 12.11 -0.75
CA THR A 62 -9.12 11.32 0.22
C THR A 62 -10.61 11.71 0.21
N GLU A 63 -10.92 12.99 0.04
CA GLU A 63 -12.29 13.46 -0.07
C GLU A 63 -12.94 13.05 -1.40
N GLN A 64 -12.20 13.13 -2.51
CA GLN A 64 -12.64 12.64 -3.82
C GLN A 64 -12.88 11.12 -3.80
N GLN A 65 -12.03 10.34 -3.13
CA GLN A 65 -12.19 8.90 -2.91
C GLN A 65 -13.44 8.58 -2.08
N ARG A 66 -13.73 9.37 -1.03
CA ARG A 66 -14.96 9.20 -0.24
C ARG A 66 -16.19 9.44 -1.10
N ARG A 67 -16.25 10.57 -1.81
CA ARG A 67 -17.34 10.86 -2.77
C ARG A 67 -17.47 9.77 -3.83
N ALA A 68 -16.36 9.28 -4.39
CA ALA A 68 -16.35 8.23 -5.39
C ALA A 68 -16.94 6.91 -4.89
N ALA A 69 -16.68 6.55 -3.64
CA ALA A 69 -17.26 5.36 -3.00
C ALA A 69 -18.75 5.54 -2.64
N SER A 70 -19.16 6.74 -2.21
CA SER A 70 -20.56 7.03 -1.87
C SER A 70 -21.51 7.03 -3.08
N TYR A 71 -21.00 7.31 -4.29
CA TYR A 71 -21.78 7.18 -5.51
C TYR A 71 -21.78 5.74 -6.03
N HIS A 72 -22.89 5.04 -5.82
CA HIS A 72 -23.17 3.78 -6.53
C HIS A 72 -22.91 3.95 -8.04
N SER A 73 -22.33 2.92 -8.67
CA SER A 73 -21.38 2.99 -9.80
C SER A 73 -21.83 3.66 -11.12
N SER A 74 -23.06 4.18 -11.19
CA SER A 74 -23.63 4.87 -12.35
C SER A 74 -23.44 6.39 -12.35
N SER A 75 -23.20 7.01 -11.19
CA SER A 75 -23.05 8.49 -11.04
C SER A 75 -21.59 8.98 -11.07
N CYS A 76 -20.61 8.07 -11.08
CA CYS A 76 -19.18 8.40 -10.99
C CYS A 76 -18.66 9.31 -12.12
N ARG A 77 -19.40 9.42 -13.24
CA ARG A 77 -19.05 10.27 -14.40
C ARG A 77 -19.05 11.77 -14.12
N ASN A 78 -19.67 12.21 -13.02
CA ASN A 78 -19.73 13.62 -12.60
C ASN A 78 -18.75 13.97 -11.48
N LEU A 79 -17.90 13.03 -11.04
CA LEU A 79 -16.86 13.34 -10.06
C LEU A 79 -15.81 14.28 -10.69
N PRO A 80 -15.31 15.28 -9.94
CA PRO A 80 -14.17 16.07 -10.40
C PRO A 80 -13.00 15.11 -10.62
N LYS A 81 -12.33 15.25 -11.77
CA LYS A 81 -11.13 14.47 -12.08
C LYS A 81 -10.09 14.73 -10.98
N ALA A 82 -9.62 13.68 -10.34
CA ALA A 82 -8.60 13.81 -9.31
C ALA A 82 -7.33 14.44 -9.90
N ASP A 83 -6.80 15.44 -9.20
CA ASP A 83 -5.67 16.26 -9.66
C ASP A 83 -4.34 15.57 -9.34
N ILE A 84 -4.19 14.35 -9.84
CA ILE A 84 -3.01 13.52 -9.63
C ILE A 84 -2.26 13.34 -10.96
N HIS A 85 -0.92 13.45 -10.89
CA HIS A 85 -0.06 13.49 -12.07
C HIS A 85 0.95 12.31 -12.12
N PRO A 86 0.48 11.04 -12.14
CA PRO A 86 1.36 9.87 -12.14
C PRO A 86 2.22 9.74 -13.41
N ALA A 87 1.96 10.55 -14.45
CA ALA A 87 2.77 10.61 -15.67
C ALA A 87 4.25 10.93 -15.40
N ILE A 88 4.56 11.63 -14.30
CA ILE A 88 5.94 11.92 -13.88
C ILE A 88 6.77 10.64 -13.66
N LEU A 89 6.15 9.54 -13.23
CA LEU A 89 6.78 8.23 -13.04
C LEU A 89 7.26 7.57 -14.33
N GLY A 90 6.84 8.06 -15.49
CA GLY A 90 7.24 7.58 -16.81
C GLY A 90 8.43 8.32 -17.42
N THR A 91 9.00 9.32 -16.73
CA THR A 91 10.01 10.23 -17.32
C THR A 91 11.42 9.64 -17.35
N CYS A 92 11.98 9.23 -16.21
CA CYS A 92 13.28 8.55 -16.12
C CYS A 92 13.35 7.63 -14.89
N LYS A 93 14.36 6.74 -14.86
CA LYS A 93 14.54 5.75 -13.77
C LYS A 93 14.66 6.40 -12.38
N GLN A 94 15.47 7.46 -12.25
CA GLN A 94 15.66 8.13 -10.97
C GLN A 94 14.35 8.72 -10.42
N ILE A 95 13.59 9.42 -11.27
CA ILE A 95 12.28 9.98 -10.89
C ILE A 95 11.29 8.86 -10.57
N HIS A 96 11.33 7.75 -11.32
CA HIS A 96 10.51 6.56 -11.04
C HIS A 96 10.80 6.00 -9.65
N ASP A 97 12.07 5.74 -9.32
CA ASP A 97 12.46 5.09 -8.06
C ASP A 97 12.19 5.98 -6.83
N GLU A 98 12.40 7.30 -6.96
CA GLU A 98 12.11 8.29 -5.91
C GLU A 98 10.58 8.45 -5.70
N ALA A 99 9.84 8.76 -6.76
CA ALA A 99 8.45 9.17 -6.67
C ALA A 99 7.46 7.99 -6.55
N THR A 100 7.84 6.77 -6.96
CA THR A 100 7.01 5.56 -6.78
C THR A 100 6.69 5.35 -5.30
N ARG A 101 7.70 5.47 -4.42
CA ARG A 101 7.52 5.30 -2.97
C ARG A 101 6.53 6.31 -2.41
N ILE A 102 6.61 7.57 -2.84
CA ILE A 102 5.69 8.63 -2.41
C ILE A 102 4.26 8.32 -2.85
N LEU A 103 4.04 7.92 -4.11
CA LEU A 103 2.71 7.56 -4.60
C LEU A 103 2.10 6.39 -3.81
N TYR A 104 2.82 5.27 -3.65
CA TYR A 104 2.22 4.05 -3.09
C TYR A 104 2.21 4.00 -1.56
N ALA A 105 3.21 4.56 -0.88
CA ALA A 105 3.27 4.52 0.58
C ALA A 105 2.41 5.59 1.26
N ARG A 106 2.29 6.80 0.69
CA ARG A 106 1.66 7.95 1.38
C ARG A 106 0.18 8.17 1.05
N ASN A 107 -0.31 7.62 -0.06
CA ASN A 107 -1.73 7.69 -0.40
C ASN A 107 -2.49 6.50 0.16
N THR A 108 -3.74 6.72 0.56
CA THR A 108 -4.68 5.65 0.92
C THR A 108 -5.23 5.00 -0.36
N PHE A 109 -5.13 3.68 -0.49
CA PHE A 109 -5.70 2.93 -1.60
C PHE A 109 -6.97 2.20 -1.18
N SER A 110 -7.94 2.15 -2.09
CA SER A 110 -9.15 1.35 -1.92
C SER A 110 -8.85 -0.11 -2.25
N ALA A 111 -9.14 -1.00 -1.29
CA ALA A 111 -9.20 -2.44 -1.50
C ALA A 111 -10.52 -2.82 -2.20
N HIS A 112 -10.49 -3.91 -2.97
CA HIS A 112 -11.68 -4.42 -3.63
C HIS A 112 -12.56 -5.21 -2.64
N SER A 113 -13.85 -4.94 -2.56
CA SER A 113 -14.75 -5.53 -1.56
C SER A 113 -14.68 -7.06 -1.49
N SER A 114 -14.58 -7.76 -2.63
CA SER A 114 -14.48 -9.24 -2.67
C SER A 114 -13.06 -9.81 -2.83
N LEU A 115 -12.05 -8.97 -3.08
CA LEU A 115 -10.69 -9.42 -3.45
C LEU A 115 -9.59 -8.78 -2.60
N LEU A 116 -9.98 -7.95 -1.63
CA LEU A 116 -9.13 -7.29 -0.66
C LEU A 116 -7.99 -6.53 -1.37
N THR A 117 -6.75 -6.75 -0.96
CA THR A 117 -5.55 -6.09 -1.49
C THR A 117 -5.05 -6.65 -2.83
N LYS A 118 -5.71 -7.67 -3.42
CA LYS A 118 -5.31 -8.28 -4.71
C LYS A 118 -5.58 -7.38 -5.93
N MET A 119 -6.55 -6.46 -5.83
CA MET A 119 -6.81 -5.42 -6.85
C MET A 119 -6.97 -4.04 -6.20
N PRO A 120 -5.88 -3.42 -5.71
CA PRO A 120 -5.92 -2.09 -5.13
C PRO A 120 -6.20 -1.05 -6.20
N PHE A 121 -7.01 -0.04 -5.90
CA PHE A 121 -7.24 1.10 -6.80
C PHE A 121 -7.19 2.41 -6.03
N LEU A 122 -6.68 3.47 -6.68
CA LEU A 122 -6.54 4.76 -6.01
C LEU A 122 -7.82 5.60 -6.09
N ILE A 123 -8.43 5.73 -7.27
CA ILE A 123 -9.64 6.54 -7.48
C ILE A 123 -10.71 5.71 -8.21
N GLU A 124 -10.36 5.15 -9.37
CA GLU A 124 -11.28 4.42 -10.24
C GLU A 124 -11.13 2.90 -10.07
N PRO A 125 -12.17 2.15 -9.70
CA PRO A 125 -12.14 0.68 -9.63
C PRO A 125 -11.79 0.01 -10.97
N SER A 126 -12.02 0.69 -12.10
CA SER A 126 -11.68 0.24 -13.45
C SER A 126 -10.17 0.28 -13.75
N ARG A 127 -9.36 0.90 -12.89
CA ARG A 127 -7.91 1.07 -13.07
C ARG A 127 -7.10 0.52 -11.88
N PRO A 128 -7.21 -0.78 -11.56
CA PRO A 128 -6.47 -1.39 -10.45
C PRO A 128 -4.97 -1.46 -10.72
N VAL A 129 -4.20 -1.47 -9.63
CA VAL A 129 -2.74 -1.61 -9.62
C VAL A 129 -2.38 -3.10 -9.68
N LEU A 130 -2.14 -3.61 -10.89
CA LEU A 130 -1.89 -5.04 -11.15
C LEU A 130 -0.45 -5.52 -10.87
N ARG A 131 0.46 -4.64 -10.43
CA ARG A 131 1.88 -4.96 -10.26
C ARG A 131 2.21 -5.21 -8.79
N ASN A 132 2.48 -6.46 -8.44
CA ASN A 132 2.79 -6.88 -7.06
C ASN A 132 3.98 -6.13 -6.42
N SER A 133 4.97 -5.70 -7.22
CA SER A 133 6.14 -4.96 -6.74
C SER A 133 5.85 -3.53 -6.26
N VAL A 134 4.69 -2.97 -6.61
CA VAL A 134 4.23 -1.66 -6.11
C VAL A 134 3.04 -1.79 -5.16
N SER A 135 2.19 -2.83 -5.29
CA SER A 135 1.13 -3.05 -4.30
C SER A 135 1.68 -3.46 -2.93
N SER A 136 2.85 -4.10 -2.84
CA SER A 136 3.55 -4.37 -1.57
C SER A 136 4.08 -3.12 -0.85
N GLN A 137 4.10 -1.97 -1.53
CA GLN A 137 4.45 -0.66 -0.95
C GLN A 137 3.22 0.06 -0.38
N ILE A 138 2.01 -0.43 -0.65
CA ILE A 138 0.76 0.15 -0.15
C ILE A 138 0.57 -0.29 1.30
N ARG A 139 0.54 0.70 2.20
CA ARG A 139 0.32 0.50 3.65
C ARG A 139 -0.91 1.21 4.19
N ASN A 140 -1.43 2.19 3.45
CA ASN A 140 -2.64 2.93 3.80
C ASN A 140 -3.81 2.38 2.98
N TRP A 141 -4.80 1.81 3.67
CA TRP A 141 -5.89 1.05 3.09
C TRP A 141 -7.25 1.63 3.45
N ARG A 142 -8.20 1.55 2.52
CA ARG A 142 -9.63 1.75 2.75
C ARG A 142 -10.40 0.60 2.13
N ILE A 143 -11.45 0.09 2.78
CA ILE A 143 -12.35 -0.91 2.22
C ILE A 143 -13.80 -0.53 2.48
N SER A 144 -14.65 -0.64 1.47
CA SER A 144 -16.10 -0.47 1.62
C SER A 144 -16.79 -1.83 1.54
N ILE A 145 -17.54 -2.20 2.59
CA ILE A 145 -18.08 -3.54 2.81
C ILE A 145 -19.59 -3.49 2.90
N ARG A 146 -20.26 -4.47 2.27
CA ARG A 146 -21.70 -4.72 2.43
C ARG A 146 -21.94 -5.70 3.56
N LEU A 147 -22.86 -5.37 4.46
CA LEU A 147 -23.29 -6.30 5.51
C LEU A 147 -24.34 -7.30 4.97
N ASP A 148 -25.23 -6.88 4.06
CA ASP A 148 -26.24 -7.74 3.40
C ASP A 148 -25.71 -8.64 2.26
N THR A 149 -24.43 -9.03 2.27
CA THR A 149 -23.88 -9.90 1.21
C THR A 149 -22.77 -10.78 1.74
N ASP A 150 -22.89 -12.09 1.51
CA ASP A 150 -21.87 -13.07 1.87
C ASP A 150 -20.50 -12.71 1.25
N PRO A 151 -19.44 -12.57 2.06
CA PRO A 151 -18.11 -12.25 1.58
C PRO A 151 -17.47 -13.45 0.89
N PHE A 152 -16.77 -13.20 -0.23
CA PHE A 152 -15.99 -14.22 -0.95
C PHE A 152 -14.58 -14.44 -0.34
N PHE A 153 -14.40 -14.13 0.93
CA PHE A 153 -13.11 -14.16 1.64
C PHE A 153 -13.29 -14.67 3.06
N THR A 154 -12.25 -15.29 3.62
CA THR A 154 -12.21 -15.79 5.00
C THR A 154 -11.52 -14.80 5.94
N ALA A 155 -11.64 -14.97 7.26
CA ALA A 155 -10.90 -14.16 8.23
C ALA A 155 -9.38 -14.24 8.03
N GLN A 156 -8.87 -15.41 7.64
CA GLN A 156 -7.46 -15.61 7.27
C GLN A 156 -7.04 -14.79 6.04
N ASP A 157 -7.90 -14.68 5.01
CA ASP A 157 -7.63 -13.81 3.86
C ASP A 157 -7.57 -12.33 4.27
N VAL A 158 -8.42 -11.90 5.21
CA VAL A 158 -8.47 -10.52 5.73
C VAL A 158 -7.22 -10.21 6.57
N ALA A 159 -6.87 -11.10 7.50
CA ALA A 159 -5.66 -11.02 8.30
C ALA A 159 -4.39 -10.95 7.42
N ALA A 160 -4.28 -11.83 6.42
CA ALA A 160 -3.15 -11.84 5.47
C ALA A 160 -3.13 -10.61 4.55
N ALA A 161 -4.29 -9.98 4.29
CA ALA A 161 -4.39 -8.80 3.44
C ALA A 161 -4.04 -7.49 4.16
N PHE A 162 -4.34 -7.36 5.45
CA PHE A 162 -4.30 -6.07 6.15
C PHE A 162 -3.42 -5.99 7.40
N SER A 163 -2.94 -7.11 7.96
CA SER A 163 -2.09 -7.06 9.14
C SER A 163 -0.76 -6.36 8.85
N GLY A 164 -0.29 -5.49 9.74
CA GLY A 164 0.90 -4.66 9.50
C GLY A 164 0.70 -3.55 8.46
N ALA A 165 -0.53 -3.05 8.31
CA ALA A 165 -0.84 -1.81 7.60
C ALA A 165 -0.56 -0.56 8.46
N ASP A 166 -0.18 0.55 7.84
CA ASP A 166 0.03 1.82 8.58
C ASP A 166 -1.30 2.48 8.94
N SER A 167 -2.32 2.32 8.08
CA SER A 167 -3.68 2.82 8.32
C SER A 167 -4.70 1.92 7.62
N LEU A 168 -5.85 1.68 8.26
CA LEU A 168 -6.99 0.98 7.67
C LEU A 168 -8.32 1.65 8.01
N GLU A 169 -9.06 2.05 6.97
CA GLU A 169 -10.41 2.59 7.08
C GLU A 169 -11.44 1.57 6.57
N VAL A 170 -12.32 1.07 7.45
CA VAL A 170 -13.38 0.11 7.14
C VAL A 170 -14.72 0.84 7.12
N ASP A 171 -15.35 0.91 5.95
CA ASP A 171 -16.57 1.66 5.69
C ASP A 171 -17.73 0.68 5.39
N CYS A 172 -18.57 0.42 6.38
CA CYS A 172 -19.63 -0.59 6.30
C CYS A 172 -20.99 0.01 5.94
N TRP A 173 -21.73 -0.65 5.04
CA TRP A 173 -23.08 -0.22 4.70
C TRP A 173 -24.04 -1.40 4.54
N GLN A 174 -25.31 -1.11 4.80
CA GLN A 174 -26.44 -2.03 4.62
C GLN A 174 -27.50 -1.37 3.73
N ALA A 175 -28.16 -2.17 2.88
CA ALA A 175 -29.23 -1.71 2.00
C ALA A 175 -30.57 -1.57 2.73
N GLN A 176 -30.73 -2.26 3.86
CA GLN A 176 -31.92 -2.24 4.70
C GLN A 176 -31.52 -1.92 6.15
N PHE A 177 -32.29 -1.07 6.82
CA PHE A 177 -31.99 -0.65 8.20
C PHE A 177 -32.15 -1.83 9.18
N GLU A 178 -31.11 -2.10 9.97
CA GLU A 178 -31.05 -3.16 11.00
C GLU A 178 -31.38 -4.58 10.51
N ALA A 179 -31.21 -4.84 9.22
CA ALA A 179 -31.54 -6.14 8.62
C ALA A 179 -30.41 -7.18 8.73
N CYS A 180 -29.20 -6.78 9.12
CA CYS A 180 -27.99 -7.61 9.06
C CYS A 180 -27.21 -7.60 10.36
N ASP A 181 -26.51 -8.71 10.62
CA ASP A 181 -25.59 -8.83 11.73
C ASP A 181 -24.18 -8.35 11.36
N TYR A 182 -23.27 -8.37 12.33
CA TYR A 182 -21.88 -7.99 12.12
C TYR A 182 -20.98 -9.16 11.69
N SER A 183 -21.55 -10.29 11.23
CA SER A 183 -20.78 -11.50 10.85
C SER A 183 -19.65 -11.20 9.86
N VAL A 184 -19.90 -10.34 8.87
CA VAL A 184 -18.89 -9.90 7.88
C VAL A 184 -17.79 -9.05 8.52
N LEU A 185 -18.11 -8.20 9.51
CA LEU A 185 -17.12 -7.42 10.25
C LEU A 185 -16.31 -8.30 11.21
N ARG A 186 -16.90 -9.39 11.73
CA ARG A 186 -16.16 -10.37 12.55
C ARG A 186 -14.99 -11.03 11.81
N LEU A 187 -15.00 -11.05 10.48
CA LEU A 187 -13.84 -11.51 9.69
C LEU A 187 -12.60 -10.63 9.84
N PHE A 188 -12.72 -9.44 10.44
CA PHE A 188 -11.60 -8.55 10.76
C PHE A 188 -11.05 -8.78 12.19
N GLU A 189 -11.67 -9.67 12.99
CA GLU A 189 -11.22 -10.01 14.36
C GLU A 189 -9.80 -10.60 14.40
N ASP A 190 -9.30 -11.17 13.30
CA ASP A 190 -7.95 -11.75 13.17
C ASP A 190 -6.88 -10.76 12.64
N VAL A 191 -7.25 -9.53 12.27
CA VAL A 191 -6.28 -8.52 11.79
C VAL A 191 -5.51 -7.95 12.98
N ARG A 192 -4.18 -7.82 12.87
CA ARG A 192 -3.31 -7.31 13.94
C ARG A 192 -2.26 -6.31 13.42
N GLY A 193 -1.74 -5.50 14.35
CA GLY A 193 -0.61 -4.60 14.16
C GLY A 193 -0.85 -3.50 13.14
N VAL A 194 -2.09 -3.01 13.03
CA VAL A 194 -2.40 -1.86 12.18
C VAL A 194 -2.08 -0.58 12.93
N GLY A 195 -1.38 0.38 12.30
CA GLY A 195 -0.92 1.60 12.97
C GLY A 195 -2.03 2.60 13.33
N ARG A 196 -3.11 2.65 12.55
CA ARG A 196 -4.34 3.41 12.84
C ARG A 196 -5.54 2.74 12.19
N VAL A 197 -6.58 2.43 12.95
CA VAL A 197 -7.81 1.84 12.44
C VAL A 197 -8.95 2.84 12.55
N LYS A 198 -9.91 2.77 11.63
CA LYS A 198 -11.16 3.51 11.72
C LYS A 198 -12.30 2.72 11.11
N VAL A 199 -13.34 2.44 11.90
CA VAL A 199 -14.53 1.69 11.46
C VAL A 199 -15.73 2.65 11.44
N THR A 200 -16.35 2.85 10.27
CA THR A 200 -17.46 3.78 10.08
C THR A 200 -18.64 3.17 9.33
N GLY A 201 -19.80 3.80 9.45
CA GLY A 201 -20.98 3.50 8.63
C GLY A 201 -22.11 2.88 9.43
N SER A 202 -22.67 1.79 8.93
CA SER A 202 -23.84 1.09 9.50
C SER A 202 -23.46 0.10 10.63
N VAL A 203 -22.81 0.61 11.68
CA VAL A 203 -22.29 -0.19 12.81
C VAL A 203 -22.51 0.53 14.14
N GLU A 204 -22.73 -0.22 15.21
CA GLU A 204 -22.81 0.31 16.57
C GLU A 204 -21.45 0.89 17.01
N PRO A 205 -21.39 2.11 17.59
CA PRO A 205 -20.12 2.73 18.00
C PRO A 205 -19.28 1.89 18.97
N GLY A 206 -19.92 1.15 19.88
CA GLY A 206 -19.21 0.27 20.83
C GLY A 206 -18.50 -0.89 20.15
N PHE A 207 -19.17 -1.56 19.20
CA PHE A 207 -18.57 -2.64 18.42
C PHE A 207 -17.48 -2.12 17.46
N ALA A 208 -17.70 -0.97 16.82
CA ALA A 208 -16.71 -0.31 15.99
C ALA A 208 -15.42 0.00 16.76
N HIS A 209 -15.55 0.64 17.93
CA HIS A 209 -14.39 1.01 18.75
C HIS A 209 -13.66 -0.22 19.32
N TRP A 210 -14.38 -1.26 19.74
CA TRP A 210 -13.77 -2.53 20.14
C TRP A 210 -12.97 -3.15 18.99
N LEU A 211 -13.52 -3.18 17.77
CA LEU A 211 -12.84 -3.73 16.61
C LEU A 211 -11.61 -2.90 16.21
N GLU A 212 -11.66 -1.57 16.30
CA GLU A 212 -10.49 -0.69 16.15
C GLU A 212 -9.36 -1.10 17.10
N LEU A 213 -9.64 -1.23 18.40
CA LEU A 213 -8.65 -1.63 19.42
C LEU A 213 -8.08 -3.04 19.18
N VAL A 214 -8.91 -3.99 18.75
CA VAL A 214 -8.48 -5.36 18.40
C VAL A 214 -7.50 -5.34 17.22
N MET A 215 -7.75 -4.49 16.23
CA MET A 215 -6.93 -4.41 15.01
C MET A 215 -5.64 -3.58 15.18
N GLU A 216 -5.64 -2.60 16.10
CA GLU A 216 -4.46 -1.85 16.53
C GLU A 216 -3.57 -2.62 17.52
N SER A 217 -4.08 -3.68 18.15
CA SER A 217 -3.29 -4.56 19.02
C SER A 217 -2.12 -5.21 18.25
N PRO A 218 -0.95 -5.47 18.89
CA PRO A 218 0.25 -5.90 18.19
C PRO A 218 0.06 -7.22 17.44
N ILE A 219 0.86 -7.44 16.38
CA ILE A 219 0.97 -8.76 15.76
C ILE A 219 1.50 -9.73 16.80
N GLU A 220 0.65 -10.71 17.15
CA GLU A 220 0.98 -11.83 18.01
C GLU A 220 2.20 -12.56 17.43
N THR A 221 3.24 -12.71 18.24
CA THR A 221 4.44 -13.44 17.83
C THR A 221 4.22 -14.94 17.96
N ASP A 222 4.96 -15.76 17.19
CA ASP A 222 4.84 -17.23 17.23
C ASP A 222 4.99 -17.81 18.65
N GLU A 223 5.69 -17.10 19.54
CA GLU A 223 5.86 -17.45 20.96
C GLU A 223 4.58 -17.25 21.79
N GLU A 224 3.74 -16.27 21.46
CA GLU A 224 2.46 -15.98 22.13
C GLU A 224 1.33 -16.89 21.61
N MET A 225 1.38 -17.25 20.33
CA MET A 225 0.48 -18.27 19.76
C MET A 225 0.69 -19.65 20.42
N MET A 226 1.93 -19.96 20.85
CA MET A 226 2.26 -21.16 21.63
C MET A 226 1.78 -21.11 23.09
N SER A 227 1.64 -19.91 23.69
CA SER A 227 1.21 -19.76 25.09
C SER A 227 -0.30 -19.63 25.27
N GLY A 228 -1.06 -19.39 24.20
CA GLY A 228 -2.53 -19.32 24.22
C GLY A 228 -3.09 -18.16 25.05
N SER A 229 -2.28 -17.11 25.25
CA SER A 229 -2.60 -15.97 26.13
C SER A 229 -3.08 -14.72 25.39
N SER A 230 -2.91 -14.67 24.07
CA SER A 230 -3.31 -13.52 23.25
C SER A 230 -4.77 -13.60 22.85
N THR A 231 -5.62 -13.08 23.72
CA THR A 231 -6.87 -12.44 23.30
C THR A 231 -7.01 -11.19 24.16
N PRO A 232 -7.10 -9.97 23.59
CA PRO A 232 -7.27 -8.78 24.40
C PRO A 232 -8.53 -8.93 25.24
N ALA A 233 -8.34 -8.88 26.56
CA ALA A 233 -9.41 -9.18 27.51
C ALA A 233 -10.60 -8.23 27.26
N TYR A 234 -11.78 -8.84 27.21
CA TYR A 234 -13.09 -8.21 27.05
C TYR A 234 -13.15 -6.90 27.84
N VAL A 235 -13.24 -5.75 27.15
CA VAL A 235 -13.57 -4.49 27.83
C VAL A 235 -15.03 -4.57 28.23
N GLU A 236 -15.27 -4.97 29.48
CA GLU A 236 -16.58 -4.94 30.11
C GLU A 236 -17.08 -3.49 30.16
N MET A 237 -17.85 -3.10 29.15
CA MET A 237 -18.65 -1.87 29.16
C MET A 237 -19.74 -2.05 30.21
N GLU A 238 -19.47 -1.63 31.46
CA GLU A 238 -20.49 -1.55 32.51
C GLU A 238 -21.55 -0.53 32.09
N GLY A 239 -22.72 -1.02 31.66
CA GLY A 239 -23.91 -0.17 31.50
C GLY A 239 -24.37 0.34 32.87
N GLU A 240 -24.82 1.60 32.92
CA GLU A 240 -25.18 2.32 34.16
C GLU A 240 -26.24 1.63 35.05
N ASP A 241 -26.96 0.64 34.51
CA ASP A 241 -27.95 -0.19 35.23
C ASP A 241 -27.35 -1.38 36.02
N GLY A 242 -26.02 -1.57 36.02
CA GLY A 242 -25.33 -2.57 36.84
C GLY A 242 -25.62 -4.04 36.48
N ARG A 243 -26.17 -4.32 35.29
CA ARG A 243 -26.49 -5.67 34.82
C ARG A 243 -25.38 -6.25 33.94
N ARG A 244 -24.67 -7.25 34.47
CA ARG A 244 -23.63 -8.00 33.74
C ARG A 244 -24.25 -8.91 32.68
N ALA A 245 -23.81 -8.77 31.43
CA ALA A 245 -24.19 -9.64 30.33
C ALA A 245 -22.95 -10.33 29.73
N ALA A 246 -22.72 -11.58 30.11
CA ALA A 246 -21.76 -12.45 29.43
C ALA A 246 -22.42 -13.10 28.21
N ARG A 247 -21.77 -13.08 27.03
CA ARG A 247 -22.23 -13.79 25.84
C ARG A 247 -21.09 -14.49 25.10
N GLY A 248 -21.20 -15.82 25.00
CA GLY A 248 -20.41 -16.64 24.10
C GLY A 248 -21.02 -16.73 22.69
N PRO A 249 -20.34 -17.41 21.75
CA PRO A 249 -20.70 -17.43 20.34
C PRO A 249 -22.00 -18.21 20.08
N GLY A 250 -22.92 -17.60 19.31
CA GLY A 250 -24.13 -18.27 18.77
C GLY A 250 -25.49 -17.78 19.28
N GLY A 251 -25.58 -16.73 20.11
CA GLY A 251 -26.84 -16.26 20.70
C GLY A 251 -27.25 -14.82 20.33
N LEU A 252 -28.24 -14.67 19.43
CA LEU A 252 -28.91 -13.39 19.16
C LEU A 252 -29.62 -12.83 20.41
N PRO A 253 -29.69 -11.50 20.60
CA PRO A 253 -30.53 -10.89 21.63
C PRO A 253 -32.01 -10.99 21.26
N LEU A 254 -32.75 -11.86 21.95
CA LEU A 254 -34.20 -11.67 22.10
C LEU A 254 -34.43 -10.57 23.13
N TRP A 255 -34.79 -9.38 22.67
CA TRP A 255 -35.42 -8.36 23.52
C TRP A 255 -36.83 -8.83 23.89
N VAL A 256 -36.96 -9.44 25.07
CA VAL A 256 -38.27 -9.67 25.68
C VAL A 256 -38.73 -8.35 26.27
N PHE A 257 -39.48 -7.57 25.49
CA PHE A 257 -40.30 -6.48 26.02
C PHE A 257 -41.33 -7.07 27.00
N HIS A 258 -41.49 -6.42 28.15
CA HIS A 258 -42.39 -6.84 29.23
C HIS A 258 -43.29 -5.67 29.67
#